data_AF-A0AAW0G0C2-F1
#
_entry.id   AF-A0AAW0G0C2-F1
#
_cell.length_a   1.000
_cell.length_b   1.000
_cell.length_c   1.000
_cell.angle_alpha   90.00
_cell.angle_beta   90.00
_cell.angle_gamma   90.00
#
_symmetry.space_group_name_H-M   'P 1'
#
loop_
_entity.id
_entity.type
_entity.pdbx_description
1 polymer ?
#
loop_
_entity_poly.entity_id
_entity_poly.type
_entity_poly.pdbx_seq_one_letter_code
_entity_poly.pdbx_strand_id
1 'polypeptide(L)'
;MIRPRRPERKAPPLLPPLKLYKAILRTHVHKLPIELRSLGDEYVKAEFKAHQNIDNPLHIVGFLTQWQDYLKNLDGGSWQEGKLSQEDLDKMSPEQ
;
A
#
# COMPACT_ATOMS: atom_id res chain seq x y z
N MET A 1 -19.20 -31.03 -18.24
CA MET A 1 -18.26 -29.94 -18.59
C MET A 1 -17.85 -29.23 -17.32
N ILE A 2 -16.70 -29.60 -16.73
CA ILE A 2 -16.20 -29.03 -15.48
C ILE A 2 -15.51 -27.71 -15.83
N ARG A 3 -16.04 -26.58 -15.35
CA ARG A 3 -15.42 -25.27 -15.55
C ARG A 3 -14.08 -25.27 -14.78
N PRO A 4 -12.94 -24.92 -15.39
CA PRO A 4 -11.69 -24.85 -14.65
C PRO A 4 -11.84 -23.83 -13.52
N ARG A 5 -11.39 -24.20 -12.31
CA ARG A 5 -11.28 -23.27 -11.18
C ARG A 5 -10.48 -22.07 -11.66
N ARG A 6 -11.08 -20.87 -11.54
CA ARG A 6 -10.39 -19.59 -11.78
C ARG A 6 -9.06 -19.63 -11.02
N PRO A 7 -7.90 -19.35 -11.65
CA PRO A 7 -6.64 -19.32 -10.93
C PRO A 7 -6.79 -18.35 -9.76
N GLU A 8 -6.39 -18.80 -8.57
CA GLU A 8 -6.37 -17.98 -7.37
C GLU A 8 -5.50 -16.76 -7.67
N ARG A 9 -6.11 -15.58 -7.72
CA ARG A 9 -5.34 -14.34 -7.84
C ARG A 9 -4.56 -14.23 -6.54
N LYS A 10 -3.26 -14.53 -6.58
CA LYS A 10 -2.31 -14.16 -5.51
C LYS A 10 -2.26 -12.63 -5.45
N ALA A 11 -3.28 -12.04 -4.82
CA ALA A 11 -3.29 -10.62 -4.53
C ALA A 11 -2.15 -10.36 -3.54
N PRO A 12 -1.27 -9.39 -3.81
CA PRO A 12 -0.26 -9.02 -2.83
C PRO A 12 -0.96 -8.65 -1.51
N PRO A 13 -0.40 -9.02 -0.35
CA PRO A 13 -1.03 -8.76 0.93
C PRO A 13 -1.30 -7.26 1.08
N LEU A 14 -2.54 -6.92 1.43
CA LEU A 14 -2.96 -5.55 1.66
C LEU A 14 -2.27 -5.00 2.90
N LEU A 15 -1.84 -3.75 2.81
CA LEU A 15 -1.28 -3.06 3.96
C LEU A 15 -2.37 -2.57 4.91
N PRO A 16 -2.08 -2.51 6.23
CA PRO A 16 -2.98 -1.83 7.14
C PRO A 16 -3.03 -0.33 6.81
N PRO A 17 -4.18 0.33 7.00
CA PRO A 17 -4.42 1.71 6.56
C PRO A 17 -3.33 2.70 6.99
N LEU A 18 -2.90 2.64 8.25
CA LEU A 18 -1.88 3.56 8.79
C LEU A 18 -0.49 3.35 8.17
N LYS A 19 -0.12 2.11 7.83
CA LYS A 19 1.17 1.85 7.16
C LYS A 19 1.13 2.35 5.72
N LEU A 20 0.01 2.12 5.02
CA LEU A 20 -0.18 2.60 3.65
C LEU A 20 -0.14 4.13 3.58
N TYR A 21 -0.87 4.80 4.48
CA TYR A 21 -0.87 6.26 4.60
C TYR A 21 0.55 6.83 4.78
N LYS A 22 1.32 6.31 5.75
CA LYS A 22 2.70 6.76 5.99
C LYS A 22 3.61 6.48 4.79
N ALA A 23 3.42 5.36 4.09
CA ALA A 23 4.20 5.02 2.92
C ALA A 23 3.96 6.02 1.77
N ILE A 24 2.70 6.35 1.48
CA ILE A 24 2.34 7.33 0.45
C ILE A 24 2.99 8.69 0.71
N LEU A 25 2.86 9.21 1.94
CA LEU A 25 3.45 10.51 2.29
C LEU A 25 4.98 10.50 2.17
N ARG A 26 5.65 9.39 2.52
CA ARG A 26 7.09 9.26 2.31
C ARG A 26 7.45 9.26 0.83
N THR A 27 6.70 8.54 0.00
CA THR A 27 6.92 8.53 -1.44
C THR A 27 6.70 9.91 -2.05
N HIS A 28 5.71 10.67 -1.60
CA HIS A 28 5.53 12.07 -2.03
C HIS A 28 6.76 12.94 -1.75
N VAL A 29 7.41 12.76 -0.59
CA VAL A 29 8.65 13.47 -0.25
C VAL A 29 9.79 13.16 -1.22
N HIS A 30 9.88 11.92 -1.70
CA HIS A 30 10.96 11.48 -2.57
C HIS A 30 10.70 11.66 -4.07
N LYS A 31 9.42 11.60 -4.49
CA LYS A 31 9.05 11.51 -5.91
C LYS A 31 8.37 12.77 -6.46
N LEU A 32 7.75 13.61 -5.60
CA LEU A 32 7.02 14.79 -6.06
C LEU A 32 7.80 16.09 -5.82
N PRO A 33 7.76 17.04 -6.78
CA PRO A 33 8.16 18.43 -6.58
C PRO A 33 7.35 19.09 -5.44
N ILE A 34 7.92 20.12 -4.80
CA ILE A 34 7.35 20.73 -3.59
C ILE A 34 5.91 21.22 -3.76
N GLU A 35 5.60 21.87 -4.88
CA GLU A 35 4.26 22.40 -5.20
C GLU A 35 3.21 21.27 -5.28
N LEU A 36 3.54 20.19 -6.00
CA LEU A 36 2.65 19.04 -6.18
C LEU A 36 2.54 18.19 -4.92
N ARG A 37 3.58 18.19 -4.08
CA ARG A 37 3.60 17.47 -2.80
C ARG A 37 2.58 18.03 -1.83
N SER A 38 2.51 19.34 -1.62
CA SER A 38 1.54 19.93 -0.69
C SER A 38 0.12 19.56 -1.09
N LEU A 39 -0.23 19.73 -2.37
CA LEU A 39 -1.54 19.36 -2.90
C LEU A 39 -1.83 17.85 -2.72
N GLY A 40 -0.87 16.99 -3.05
CA GLY A 40 -1.00 15.55 -2.89
C GLY A 40 -1.15 15.13 -1.42
N ASP A 41 -0.38 15.71 -0.51
CA ASP A 41 -0.43 15.41 0.92
C ASP A 41 -1.76 15.82 1.54
N GLU A 42 -2.30 16.99 1.17
CA GLU A 42 -3.64 17.43 1.60
C GLU A 42 -4.73 16.49 1.11
N TYR A 43 -4.66 16.08 -0.16
CA TYR A 43 -5.61 15.13 -0.75
C TYR A 43 -5.59 13.78 -0.03
N VAL A 44 -4.41 13.19 0.17
CA VAL A 44 -4.26 11.91 0.89
C VAL A 44 -4.83 12.02 2.31
N LYS A 45 -4.53 13.10 3.03
CA LYS A 45 -5.06 13.34 4.38
C LYS A 45 -6.59 13.40 4.39
N ALA A 46 -7.18 14.14 3.46
CA ALA A 46 -8.63 14.30 3.36
C ALA A 46 -9.31 12.95 3.08
N GLU A 47 -8.79 12.17 2.13
CA GLU A 47 -9.36 10.89 1.74
C GLU A 47 -9.28 9.84 2.86
N PHE A 48 -8.12 9.69 3.49
CA PHE A 48 -7.99 8.75 4.62
C PHE A 48 -8.85 9.16 5.82
N LYS A 49 -9.02 10.47 6.05
CA LYS A 49 -9.94 10.98 7.09
C LYS A 49 -11.40 10.70 6.74
N ALA A 50 -11.80 10.88 5.47
CA ALA A 50 -13.16 10.59 5.02
C ALA A 50 -13.50 9.10 5.13
N HIS A 51 -12.51 8.22 4.92
CA HIS A 51 -12.68 6.78 4.93
C HIS A 51 -12.41 6.11 6.29
N GLN A 52 -12.19 6.89 7.36
CA GLN A 52 -11.85 6.36 8.70
C GLN A 52 -12.98 5.54 9.35
N ASN A 53 -14.24 5.84 9.02
CA ASN A 53 -15.45 5.26 9.64
C ASN A 53 -16.20 4.32 8.69
N ILE A 54 -15.50 3.68 7.75
CA ILE A 54 -16.14 2.73 6.85
C ILE A 54 -16.29 1.39 7.57
N ASP A 55 -17.53 0.93 7.73
CA ASP A 55 -17.82 -0.37 8.34
C ASP A 55 -17.85 -1.52 7.33
N ASN A 56 -18.14 -1.24 6.06
CA ASN A 56 -18.26 -2.30 5.06
C ASN A 56 -16.86 -2.84 4.67
N PRO A 57 -16.54 -4.12 4.98
CA PRO A 57 -15.22 -4.68 4.74
C PRO A 57 -14.84 -4.69 3.25
N LEU A 58 -15.81 -4.80 2.33
CA LEU A 58 -15.53 -4.75 0.89
C LEU A 58 -15.06 -3.35 0.47
N HIS A 59 -15.62 -2.30 1.06
CA HIS A 59 -15.23 -0.92 0.76
C HIS A 59 -13.84 -0.63 1.34
N ILE A 60 -13.53 -1.13 2.55
CA ILE A 60 -12.18 -1.03 3.13
C ILE A 60 -11.15 -1.70 2.23
N VAL A 61 -11.44 -2.93 1.78
CA VAL A 61 -10.56 -3.69 0.88
C VAL A 61 -10.38 -2.97 -0.45
N GLY A 62 -11.46 -2.46 -1.04
CA GLY A 62 -11.40 -1.68 -2.29
C GLY A 62 -10.53 -0.43 -2.15
N PHE A 63 -10.77 0.35 -1.09
CA PHE A 63 -9.98 1.53 -0.76
C PHE A 63 -8.49 1.19 -0.62
N LEU A 64 -8.14 0.23 0.23
CA LEU A 64 -6.74 -0.16 0.44
C LEU A 64 -6.07 -0.67 -0.84
N THR A 65 -6.80 -1.41 -1.67
CA THR A 65 -6.28 -1.89 -2.95
C THR A 65 -5.94 -0.72 -3.87
N GLN A 66 -6.87 0.23 -4.06
CA GLN A 66 -6.66 1.39 -4.92
C GLN A 66 -5.49 2.26 -4.46
N TRP A 67 -5.38 2.51 -3.15
CA TRP A 67 -4.30 3.31 -2.59
C TRP A 67 -2.94 2.60 -2.63
N GLN A 68 -2.93 1.27 -2.56
CA GLN A 68 -1.72 0.48 -2.74
C GLN A 68 -1.26 0.47 -4.21
N ASP A 69 -2.19 0.43 -5.16
CA ASP A 69 -1.88 0.59 -6.59
C ASP A 69 -1.38 2.01 -6.89
N TYR A 70 -1.97 3.04 -6.30
CA TYR A 70 -1.48 4.42 -6.38
C TYR A 70 -0.04 4.55 -5.90
N LEU A 71 0.28 3.99 -4.72
CA LEU A 71 1.64 3.96 -4.18
C LEU A 71 2.61 3.24 -5.13
N LYS A 72 2.19 2.12 -5.71
CA LYS A 72 3.01 1.36 -6.67
C LYS A 72 3.32 2.17 -7.93
N ASN A 73 2.32 2.89 -8.46
CA ASN A 73 2.48 3.73 -9.64
C ASN A 73 3.40 4.94 -9.37
N LEU A 74 3.31 5.53 -8.17
CA LEU A 74 4.21 6.62 -7.77
C LEU A 74 5.66 6.17 -7.59
N ASP A 75 5.88 5.01 -6.97
CA ASP A 75 7.23 4.56 -6.62
C ASP A 75 7.89 3.68 -7.69
N GLY A 76 7.15 3.32 -8.76
CA GLY A 76 7.65 2.44 -9.82
C GLY A 76 7.87 1.00 -9.39
N GLY A 77 7.34 0.60 -8.23
CA GLY A 77 7.51 -0.74 -7.64
C GLY A 77 8.60 -0.88 -6.59
N SER A 78 9.50 0.12 -6.42
CA SER A 78 10.62 0.06 -5.47
C SER A 78 10.19 -0.10 -4.01
N TRP A 79 8.97 0.32 -3.66
CA TRP A 79 8.44 0.23 -2.30
C TRP A 79 8.19 -1.23 -1.87
N GLN A 80 7.92 -2.13 -2.82
CA GLN A 80 7.82 -3.57 -2.54
C GLN A 80 9.21 -4.19 -2.30
N GLU A 81 10.26 -3.68 -2.96
CA GLU A 81 11.66 -4.14 -2.78
C GLU A 81 12.28 -3.69 -1.45
N GLY A 82 11.76 -2.62 -0.83
CA GLY A 82 12.19 -2.16 0.50
C GLY A 82 11.57 -2.92 1.68
N LYS A 83 10.63 -3.84 1.44
CA LYS A 83 10.21 -4.79 2.48
C LYS A 83 11.30 -5.85 2.53
N LEU A 84 12.09 -5.84 3.62
CA LEU A 84 12.93 -6.97 4.02
C LEU A 84 12.21 -8.27 3.62
N SER A 85 12.81 -9.00 2.68
CA SER A 85 12.26 -10.29 2.28
C SER A 85 12.15 -11.16 3.52
N GLN A 86 11.22 -12.13 3.53
CA GLN A 86 11.16 -13.10 4.63
C GLN A 86 12.54 -13.76 4.88
N GLU A 87 13.33 -13.83 3.80
CA GLU A 87 14.73 -14.25 3.73
C GLU A 87 15.72 -13.33 4.48
N ASP A 88 15.47 -12.02 4.51
CA ASP A 88 16.28 -11.05 5.24
C ASP A 88 15.88 -10.97 6.72
N LEU A 89 14.60 -11.25 7.03
CA LEU A 89 14.12 -11.38 8.41
C LEU A 89 14.70 -12.64 9.09
N ASP A 90 14.83 -13.73 8.33
CA ASP A 90 15.44 -14.98 8.81
C ASP A 90 16.95 -14.79 9.11
N LYS A 91 17.64 -13.96 8.32
CA LYS A 91 19.06 -13.60 8.53
C LYS A 91 19.30 -12.62 9.68
N MET A 92 18.25 -12.00 10.23
CA MET A 92 18.34 -11.09 11.38
C MET A 92 17.95 -11.73 12.72
N SER A 93 17.76 -13.06 12.76
CA SER A 93 17.66 -13.78 14.02
C SER A 93 19.06 -14.18 14.49
N PRO A 94 19.70 -13.44 15.43
CA PRO A 94 20.85 -13.99 16.12
C PRO A 94 20.37 -15.22 16.91
N GLU A 95 20.97 -16.36 16.62
CA GLU A 95 20.79 -17.60 17.35
C GLU A 95 20.91 -17.37 18.87
N GLN A 96 19.89 -17.81 19.61
CA GLN A 96 20.08 -18.60 20.84
C GLN A 96 18.81 -19.31 21.28
#